data_AF-A0A060BRB9-F1
#
_entry.id   AF-A0A060BRB9-F1
#
_cell.length_a   1.000
_cell.length_b   1.000
_cell.length_c   1.000
_cell.angle_alpha   90.00
_cell.angle_beta   90.00
_cell.angle_gamma   90.00
#
_symmetry.space_group_name_H-M   'P 1'
#
loop_
_entity.id
_entity.type
_entity.pdbx_description
1 polymer ?
#
loop_
_entity_poly.entity_id
_entity_poly.type
_entity_poly.pdbx_seq_one_letter_code
_entity_poly.pdbx_strand_id
1 'polypeptide(L)'
;MILYRLLLSLALPVVIAGLLWRVIRGRESLADLCERLGGDAAAMPFAAARGRVIWLHAASNGELASVRGLIEALLAADPGLRIVVTTNTITARTL
;
A
#
# COMPACT_ATOMS: atom_id res chain seq x y z
N MET A 1 -12.97 16.19 -18.97
CA MET A 1 -11.70 16.06 -18.21
C MET A 1 -11.53 17.12 -17.11
N ILE A 2 -11.83 18.41 -17.34
CA ILE A 2 -11.72 19.46 -16.29
C ILE A 2 -12.67 19.23 -15.11
N LEU A 3 -13.96 18.96 -15.38
CA LEU A 3 -14.94 18.67 -14.33
C LEU A 3 -14.53 17.46 -13.45
N TYR A 4 -14.04 16.38 -14.08
CA TYR A 4 -13.53 15.20 -13.38
C TYR A 4 -12.37 15.56 -12.43
N ARG A 5 -11.41 16.37 -12.90
CA ARG A 5 -10.29 16.82 -12.07
C ARG A 5 -10.74 17.72 -10.93
N LEU A 6 -11.69 18.62 -11.18
CA LEU A 6 -12.28 19.51 -10.17
C LEU A 6 -12.97 18.69 -9.06
N LEU A 7 -13.81 17.72 -9.44
CA LEU A 7 -14.48 16.83 -8.49
C LEU A 7 -13.48 16.04 -7.65
N LEU A 8 -12.42 15.49 -8.26
CA LEU A 8 -11.37 14.80 -7.52
C LEU A 8 -10.60 15.74 -6.58
N SER A 9 -10.25 16.95 -7.02
CA SER A 9 -9.57 17.95 -6.19
C SER A 9 -10.42 18.39 -4.99
N LEU A 10 -11.74 18.51 -5.17
CA LEU A 10 -12.70 18.81 -4.10
C LEU A 10 -12.92 17.63 -3.15
N ALA A 11 -12.87 16.40 -3.66
CA ALA A 11 -13.00 15.19 -2.84
C ALA A 11 -11.75 14.91 -1.98
N LEU A 12 -10.56 15.27 -2.47
CA LEU A 12 -9.29 15.02 -1.79
C LEU A 12 -9.23 15.52 -0.33
N PRO A 13 -9.60 16.77 0.02
CA PRO A 13 -9.58 17.22 1.42
C PRO A 13 -10.55 16.42 2.31
N VAL A 14 -11.69 15.97 1.76
CA VAL A 14 -12.66 15.13 2.49
C VAL A 14 -12.05 13.76 2.79
N VAL A 15 -11.34 13.17 1.82
CA VAL A 15 -10.63 11.90 2.00
C VAL A 15 -9.53 12.03 3.05
N ILE A 16 -8.71 13.09 2.98
CA ILE A 16 -7.65 13.35 3.96
C ILE A 16 -8.23 13.55 5.37
N ALA A 17 -9.31 14.33 5.50
CA ALA A 17 -10.00 14.52 6.77
C ALA A 17 -10.52 13.19 7.35
N GLY A 18 -11.08 12.32 6.50
CA GLY A 18 -11.53 10.98 6.90
C GLY A 18 -10.39 10.08 7.40
N LEU A 19 -9.21 10.17 6.78
CA LEU A 19 -8.01 9.46 7.23
C LEU A 19 -7.47 10.02 8.54
N LEU A 20 -7.36 11.34 8.68
CA LEU A 20 -6.96 11.99 9.93
C LEU A 20 -7.91 11.65 11.08
N TRP A 21 -9.22 11.55 10.81
CA TRP A 21 -10.20 11.11 11.79
C TRP A 21 -9.96 9.67 12.28
N ARG A 22 -9.51 8.77 11.39
CA ARG A 22 -9.13 7.40 11.76
C ARG A 22 -7.89 7.39 12.66
N VAL A 23 -6.95 8.30 12.41
CA VAL A 23 -5.77 8.50 13.27
C VAL A 23 -6.17 9.00 14.65
N ILE A 24 -7.03 10.02 14.73
CA ILE A 24 -7.55 10.55 16.00
C ILE A 24 -8.29 9.47 16.80
N ARG A 25 -9.01 8.57 16.11
CA ARG A 25 -9.71 7.43 16.74
C ARG A 25 -8.78 6.26 17.11
N GLY A 26 -7.47 6.38 16.91
CA GLY A 26 -6.49 5.32 17.20
C GLY A 26 -6.64 4.09 16.31
N ARG A 27 -7.34 4.20 15.17
CA ARG A 27 -7.50 3.10 14.22
C ARG A 27 -6.31 2.98 13.28
N GLU A 28 -5.64 4.10 12.99
CA GLU A 28 -4.44 4.21 12.15
C GLU A 28 -3.42 5.09 12.87
N SER A 29 -2.14 4.95 12.55
CA SER A 29 -1.09 5.86 13.02
C SER A 29 -0.81 6.97 12.00
N LEU A 30 -0.12 8.04 12.44
CA LEU A 30 0.39 9.05 11.50
C LEU A 30 1.40 8.46 10.51
N ALA A 31 2.12 7.41 10.88
CA ALA A 31 3.01 6.69 9.99
C ALA A 31 2.23 5.97 8.88
N ASP A 32 1.11 5.30 9.21
CA ASP A 32 0.24 4.68 8.20
C ASP A 32 -0.33 5.70 7.20
N LEU A 33 -0.68 6.90 7.69
CA LEU A 33 -1.11 7.99 6.83
C LEU A 33 0.02 8.50 5.93
N CYS A 34 1.23 8.66 6.48
CA CYS A 34 2.41 9.08 5.73
C CYS A 34 2.73 8.09 4.60
N GLU A 35 2.69 6.78 4.89
CA GLU A 35 2.91 5.72 3.90
C GLU A 35 1.86 5.75 2.78
N ARG A 36 0.56 5.94 3.11
CA ARG A 36 -0.51 6.09 2.11
C ARG A 36 -0.30 7.28 1.18
N LEU A 37 0.32 8.35 1.67
CA LEU A 37 0.64 9.55 0.89
C LEU A 37 2.00 9.45 0.17
N GLY A 38 2.67 8.29 0.23
CA GLY A 38 3.94 8.04 -0.44
C GLY A 38 5.17 8.51 0.33
N GLY A 39 5.03 8.87 1.61
CA GLY A 39 6.14 9.37 2.43
C GLY A 39 7.29 8.39 2.62
N ASP A 40 7.02 7.08 2.64
CA ASP A 40 8.03 6.02 2.79
C ASP A 40 8.57 5.49 1.45
N ALA A 41 8.17 6.07 0.32
CA ALA A 41 8.63 5.63 -1.01
C ALA A 41 10.17 5.73 -1.16
N ALA A 42 10.81 6.68 -0.46
CA ALA A 42 12.27 6.84 -0.45
C ALA A 42 13.00 5.91 0.52
N ALA A 43 12.30 5.43 1.57
CA ALA A 43 12.84 4.49 2.57
C ALA A 43 12.69 3.03 2.14
N MET A 44 11.92 2.76 1.09
CA MET A 44 11.73 1.42 0.54
C MET A 44 13.08 0.81 0.08
N PRO A 45 13.49 -0.35 0.62
CA PRO A 45 14.77 -1.02 0.31
C PRO A 45 15.02 -1.34 -1.17
N PHE A 46 13.99 -1.19 -2.01
CA PHE A 46 14.00 -1.53 -3.43
C PHE A 46 14.43 -0.36 -4.33
N ALA A 47 14.36 0.89 -3.86
CA ALA A 47 14.77 2.06 -4.65
C ALA A 47 16.26 2.04 -5.03
N ALA A 48 17.10 1.38 -4.22
CA ALA A 48 18.53 1.19 -4.46
C ALA A 48 18.89 -0.19 -5.06
N ALA A 49 17.91 -1.07 -5.27
CA ALA A 49 18.17 -2.46 -5.62
C ALA A 49 18.14 -2.68 -7.14
N ARG A 50 19.24 -3.19 -7.70
CA ARG A 50 19.26 -3.73 -9.06
C ARG A 50 18.58 -5.11 -9.05
N GLY A 51 17.44 -5.27 -9.73
CA GLY A 51 16.72 -6.54 -9.80
C GLY A 51 15.27 -6.41 -10.32
N ARG A 52 14.60 -7.55 -10.55
CA ARG A 52 13.18 -7.59 -10.93
C ARG A 52 12.32 -7.36 -9.70
N VAL A 53 11.43 -6.38 -9.76
CA VAL A 53 10.49 -6.06 -8.69
C VAL A 53 9.07 -6.29 -9.19
N ILE A 54 8.31 -7.12 -8.48
CA ILE A 54 6.87 -7.29 -8.71
C ILE A 54 6.11 -6.50 -7.65
N TRP A 55 5.20 -5.65 -8.08
CA TRP A 55 4.28 -4.96 -7.17
C TRP A 55 2.92 -5.65 -7.18
N LEU A 56 2.49 -6.11 -6.01
CA LEU A 56 1.19 -6.70 -5.76
C LEU A 56 0.37 -5.76 -4.86
N HIS A 57 -0.89 -5.53 -5.25
CA HIS A 57 -1.86 -4.85 -4.41
C HIS A 57 -2.95 -5.83 -4.00
N ALA A 58 -3.21 -5.94 -2.69
CA ALA A 58 -4.30 -6.70 -2.12
C ALA A 58 -5.19 -5.74 -1.33
N ALA A 59 -6.39 -5.47 -1.83
CA ALA A 59 -7.31 -4.52 -1.23
C ALA A 59 -7.92 -5.03 0.08
N SER A 60 -7.84 -6.33 0.33
CA SER A 60 -8.44 -7.00 1.49
C SER A 60 -7.57 -8.13 2.06
N ASN A 61 -7.91 -8.56 3.28
CA ASN A 61 -7.28 -9.71 3.93
C ASN A 61 -7.45 -11.01 3.13
N GLY A 62 -8.63 -11.22 2.52
CA GLY A 62 -8.92 -12.42 1.73
C GLY A 62 -8.10 -12.47 0.44
N GLU A 63 -7.93 -11.33 -0.23
CA GLU A 63 -7.06 -11.22 -1.41
C GLU A 63 -5.61 -11.52 -1.04
N LEU A 64 -5.10 -10.94 0.06
CA LEU A 64 -3.73 -11.17 0.50
C LEU A 64 -3.49 -12.65 0.86
N ALA A 65 -4.42 -13.25 1.60
CA ALA A 65 -4.35 -14.66 1.94
C ALA A 65 -4.37 -15.57 0.69
N SER A 66 -5.16 -15.21 -0.32
CA SER A 66 -5.27 -15.98 -1.56
C SER A 66 -3.99 -15.92 -2.41
N VAL A 67 -3.27 -14.79 -2.40
CA VAL A 67 -2.02 -14.64 -3.17
C VAL A 67 -0.77 -15.10 -2.41
N ARG A 68 -0.86 -15.43 -1.12
CA ARG A 68 0.27 -15.87 -0.30
C ARG A 68 1.04 -17.05 -0.93
N GLY A 69 0.33 -18.09 -1.37
CA GLY A 69 0.97 -19.25 -2.00
C GLY A 69 1.68 -18.91 -3.31
N LEU A 70 1.16 -17.95 -4.09
CA LEU A 70 1.81 -17.45 -5.29
C LEU A 70 3.09 -16.69 -4.95
N ILE A 71 3.05 -15.82 -3.92
CA ILE A 71 4.23 -15.07 -3.45
C ILE A 71 5.34 -16.05 -3.03
N GLU A 72 5.00 -17.07 -2.26
CA GLU A 72 5.95 -18.09 -1.79
C GLU A 72 6.56 -18.87 -2.97
N ALA A 73 5.73 -19.29 -3.94
CA ALA A 73 6.21 -19.98 -5.14
C ALA A 73 7.13 -19.10 -6.00
N LEU A 74 6.82 -17.81 -6.16
CA LEU A 74 7.62 -16.86 -6.93
C LEU A 74 8.99 -16.60 -6.28
N LEU A 75 9.01 -16.41 -4.95
CA LEU A 75 10.26 -16.21 -4.20
C LEU A 75 11.11 -17.49 -4.18
N ALA A 76 10.49 -18.67 -4.18
CA ALA A 76 11.19 -19.95 -4.29
C ALA A 76 11.79 -20.18 -5.69
N ALA A 77 11.11 -19.71 -6.75
CA ALA A 77 11.55 -19.88 -8.13
C ALA A 77 12.71 -18.96 -8.51
N ASP A 78 12.81 -17.77 -7.92
CA ASP A 78 13.88 -16.81 -8.19
C ASP A 78 14.31 -16.10 -6.90
N PRO A 79 15.43 -16.50 -6.28
CA PRO A 79 15.98 -15.86 -5.08
C PRO A 79 16.39 -14.39 -5.27
N GLY A 80 16.54 -13.93 -6.52
CA GLY A 80 16.81 -12.55 -6.87
C GLY A 80 15.54 -11.69 -7.03
N LEU A 81 14.36 -12.32 -7.06
CA LEU A 81 13.08 -11.65 -7.18
C LEU A 81 12.73 -10.90 -5.90
N ARG A 82 12.20 -9.70 -6.07
CA ARG A 82 11.68 -8.90 -4.96
C ARG A 82 10.21 -8.59 -5.19
N ILE A 83 9.42 -8.69 -4.14
CA ILE A 83 7.97 -8.47 -4.19
C ILE A 83 7.60 -7.38 -3.20
N VAL A 84 6.93 -6.34 -3.68
CA VAL A 84 6.32 -5.29 -2.87
C VAL A 84 4.84 -5.60 -2.77
N VAL A 85 4.33 -5.74 -1.55
CA VAL A 85 2.90 -5.95 -1.30
C VAL A 85 2.33 -4.70 -0.65
N THR A 86 1.25 -4.17 -1.21
CA THR A 86 0.51 -3.03 -0.65
C THR A 86 -0.91 -3.45 -0.30
N THR A 87 -1.45 -2.89 0.77
CA THR A 87 -2.82 -3.18 1.21
C THR A 87 -3.50 -1.96 1.81
N ASN A 88 -4.82 -1.92 1.73
CA ASN A 88 -5.64 -0.85 2.31
C ASN A 88 -6.06 -1.14 3.76
N THR A 89 -5.88 -2.37 4.25
CA THR A 89 -6.28 -2.78 5.60
C THR A 89 -5.05 -3.02 6.47
N ILE A 90 -5.05 -2.41 7.66
CA ILE A 90 -3.95 -2.59 8.62
C ILE A 90 -3.84 -4.04 9.06
N THR A 91 -4.97 -4.73 9.18
CA THR A 91 -5.01 -6.15 9.55
C THR A 91 -4.42 -7.06 8.49
N ALA A 92 -4.41 -6.66 7.21
CA ALA A 92 -3.70 -7.39 6.17
C ALA A 92 -2.18 -7.18 6.25
N ARG A 93 -1.72 -6.02 6.72
CA ARG A 93 -0.27 -5.78 6.91
C ARG A 93 0.37 -6.82 7.84
N THR A 94 -0.39 -7.32 8.81
CA THR A 94 0.08 -8.29 9.82
C THR A 94 -0.18 -9.75 9.46
N LEU A 95 -0.81 -10.04 8.30
CA LEU A 95 -1.08 -11.39 7.82
C LEU A 95 0.15 -12.04 7.20
#